data_AF-A0A2Z4MZB8-F1
#
_entry.id   AF-A0A2Z4MZB8-F1
#
_cell.length_a   1.000
_cell.length_b   1.000
_cell.length_c   1.000
_cell.angle_alpha   90.00
_cell.angle_beta   90.00
_cell.angle_gamma   90.00
#
_symmetry.space_group_name_H-M   'P 1'
#
loop_
_entity.id
_entity.type
_entity.pdbx_description
1 polymer ?
#
loop_
_entity_poly.entity_id
_entity_poly.type
_entity_poly.pdbx_seq_one_letter_code
_entity_poly.pdbx_strand_id
1 'polypeptide(L)'
;LREPTDKRMFVLAAALRNNYTVESLYELTKIDRWFLEKLKNITDYYKTLESTSSISYDVLKKAKQMGFSDKQIGAAIKSTELAVRKLREEYNITPFVKQIDTVA
;
A
#
# COMPACT_ATOMS: atom_id res chain seq x y z
N LEU A 1 19.12 -5.53 7.32
CA LEU A 1 17.99 -6.51 7.24
C LEU A 1 18.17 -7.67 8.21
N ARG A 2 19.38 -8.23 8.32
CA ARG A 2 19.71 -9.29 9.30
C ARG A 2 19.56 -8.82 10.75
N GLU A 3 20.08 -7.65 11.06
CA GLU A 3 19.88 -7.02 12.36
C GLU A 3 18.51 -6.30 12.40
N PRO A 4 17.64 -6.63 13.39
CA PRO A 4 16.39 -5.91 13.58
C PRO A 4 16.64 -4.49 14.08
N THR A 5 16.01 -3.52 13.43
CA THR A 5 15.99 -2.11 13.85
C THR A 5 14.57 -1.56 13.78
N ASP A 6 14.31 -0.44 14.45
CA ASP A 6 13.06 0.32 14.37
C ASP A 6 12.69 0.70 12.91
N LYS A 7 13.71 0.95 12.07
CA LYS A 7 13.53 1.31 10.65
C LYS A 7 13.36 0.11 9.72
N ARG A 8 13.39 -1.12 10.22
CA ARG A 8 13.39 -2.35 9.41
C ARG A 8 12.24 -2.41 8.40
N MET A 9 11.04 -1.96 8.79
CA MET A 9 9.86 -1.95 7.91
C MET A 9 10.04 -1.04 6.68
N PHE A 10 10.66 0.13 6.84
CA PHE A 10 10.93 1.04 5.74
C PHE A 10 12.01 0.48 4.80
N VAL A 11 13.03 -0.16 5.37
CA VAL A 11 14.10 -0.80 4.59
C VAL A 11 13.55 -1.99 3.79
N LEU A 12 12.63 -2.78 4.35
CA LEU A 12 11.95 -3.87 3.65
C LEU A 12 11.15 -3.36 2.44
N ALA A 13 10.34 -2.32 2.63
CA ALA A 13 9.58 -1.70 1.54
C ALA A 13 10.52 -1.15 0.44
N ALA A 14 11.63 -0.50 0.83
CA ALA A 14 12.64 -0.03 -0.11
C ALA A 14 13.31 -1.20 -0.85
N ALA A 15 13.64 -2.30 -0.19
CA ALA A 15 14.24 -3.47 -0.83
C ALA A 15 13.29 -4.11 -1.85
N LEU A 16 12.01 -4.28 -1.50
CA LEU A 16 10.98 -4.76 -2.43
C LEU A 16 10.82 -3.81 -3.63
N ARG A 17 10.87 -2.50 -3.39
CA ARG A 17 10.83 -1.50 -4.47
C ARG A 17 12.04 -1.63 -5.41
N ASN A 18 13.21 -2.00 -4.88
CA ASN A 18 14.43 -2.32 -5.61
C ASN A 18 14.50 -3.77 -6.12
N ASN A 19 13.35 -4.44 -6.29
CA ASN A 19 13.22 -5.78 -6.90
C ASN A 19 13.93 -6.92 -6.14
N TYR A 20 14.15 -6.77 -4.83
CA TYR A 20 14.52 -7.92 -4.00
C TYR A 20 13.39 -8.95 -4.02
N THR A 21 13.75 -10.23 -4.11
CA THR A 21 12.78 -11.32 -4.05
C THR A 21 12.30 -11.54 -2.62
N VAL A 22 11.06 -12.00 -2.47
CA VAL A 22 10.49 -12.40 -1.17
C VAL A 22 11.37 -13.48 -0.52
N GLU A 23 11.90 -14.40 -1.31
CA GLU A 23 12.80 -15.46 -0.83
C GLU A 23 14.09 -14.91 -0.22
N SER A 24 14.74 -13.94 -0.89
CA SER A 24 15.94 -13.30 -0.35
C SER A 24 15.65 -12.55 0.95
N LEU A 25 14.51 -11.84 1.02
CA LEU A 25 14.10 -11.14 2.23
C LEU A 25 13.74 -12.09 3.37
N TYR A 26 13.12 -13.23 3.07
CA TYR A 26 12.87 -14.28 4.05
C TYR A 26 14.19 -14.79 4.63
N GLU A 27 15.18 -15.11 3.79
CA GLU A 27 16.47 -15.60 4.27
C GLU A 27 17.21 -14.59 5.17
N LEU A 28 17.08 -13.30 4.85
CA LEU A 28 17.71 -12.23 5.63
C LEU A 28 16.95 -11.86 6.90
N THR A 29 15.63 -12.07 6.95
CA THR A 29 14.80 -11.51 8.03
C THR A 29 14.06 -12.52 8.89
N LYS A 30 13.82 -13.71 8.34
CA LYS A 30 12.95 -14.78 8.87
C LYS A 30 11.51 -14.33 9.14
N ILE A 31 11.08 -13.22 8.53
CA ILE A 31 9.67 -12.82 8.48
C ILE A 31 8.96 -13.75 7.52
N ASP A 32 7.84 -14.33 7.94
CA ASP A 32 7.09 -15.27 7.10
C ASP A 32 6.78 -14.69 5.72
N ARG A 33 6.93 -15.53 4.69
CA ARG A 33 6.76 -15.16 3.29
C ARG A 33 5.37 -14.56 3.04
N TRP A 34 4.35 -15.03 3.74
CA TRP A 34 3.00 -14.50 3.63
C TRP A 34 2.95 -12.99 3.89
N PHE A 35 3.61 -12.50 4.96
CA PHE A 35 3.65 -11.06 5.27
C PHE A 35 4.49 -10.29 4.24
N LEU A 36 5.61 -10.85 3.80
CA LEU A 36 6.46 -10.24 2.78
C LEU A 36 5.72 -10.10 1.44
N GLU A 37 4.90 -11.09 1.06
CA GLU A 37 4.02 -11.01 -0.11
C GLU A 37 2.95 -9.92 0.05
N LYS A 38 2.36 -9.76 1.24
CA LYS A 38 1.43 -8.64 1.49
C LYS A 38 2.12 -7.29 1.35
N LEU A 39 3.34 -7.14 1.88
CA LEU A 39 4.12 -5.91 1.73
C LEU A 39 4.53 -5.67 0.27
N LYS A 40 4.86 -6.73 -0.48
CA LYS A 40 5.15 -6.66 -1.91
C LYS A 40 3.94 -6.17 -2.69
N ASN A 41 2.75 -6.70 -2.43
CA ASN A 41 1.51 -6.26 -3.07
C ASN A 41 1.28 -4.75 -2.87
N ILE A 42 1.48 -4.23 -1.66
CA ILE A 42 1.39 -2.79 -1.38
C ILE A 42 2.44 -2.01 -2.19
N THR A 43 3.70 -2.48 -2.16
CA THR A 43 4.82 -1.81 -2.85
C THR A 43 4.63 -1.77 -4.36
N ASP A 44 4.17 -2.87 -4.96
CA ASP A 44 3.92 -2.97 -6.39
C ASP A 44 2.74 -2.11 -6.81
N TYR A 45 1.67 -2.10 -6.02
CA TYR A 45 0.51 -1.24 -6.32
C TYR A 45 0.87 0.24 -6.25
N TYR A 46 1.77 0.63 -5.35
CA TYR A 46 2.29 1.99 -5.32
C TYR A 46 3.04 2.36 -6.61
N LYS A 47 3.85 1.43 -7.18
CA LYS A 47 4.47 1.62 -8.51
C LYS A 47 3.42 1.76 -9.61
N THR A 48 2.34 0.98 -9.56
CA THR A 48 1.22 1.11 -10.50
C THR A 48 0.58 2.50 -10.42
N LEU A 49 0.36 3.02 -9.22
CA LEU A 49 -0.16 4.38 -9.02
C LEU A 49 0.78 5.44 -9.61
N GLU A 50 2.09 5.31 -9.40
CA GLU A 50 3.09 6.23 -9.99
C GLU A 50 3.12 6.22 -11.53
N SER A 51 2.82 5.08 -12.14
CA SER A 51 2.75 4.94 -13.61
C SER A 51 1.42 5.40 -14.23
N THR A 52 0.41 5.66 -13.41
CA THR A 52 -0.94 5.96 -13.89
C THR A 52 -1.07 7.47 -14.20
N SER A 53 -1.57 7.80 -15.39
CA SER A 53 -1.82 9.19 -15.80
C SER A 53 -3.13 9.77 -15.27
N SER A 54 -4.16 8.93 -15.13
CA SER A 54 -5.47 9.31 -14.58
C SER A 54 -6.01 8.22 -13.66
N ILE A 55 -6.52 8.62 -12.50
CA ILE A 55 -7.00 7.66 -11.49
C ILE A 55 -8.48 7.34 -11.74
N SER A 56 -8.78 6.12 -12.15
CA SER A 56 -10.15 5.65 -12.33
C SER A 56 -10.81 5.29 -10.99
N TYR A 57 -12.13 5.15 -11.00
CA TYR A 57 -12.92 4.68 -9.85
C TYR A 57 -12.34 3.40 -9.24
N ASP A 58 -12.10 2.37 -10.07
CA ASP A 58 -11.64 1.07 -9.59
C ASP A 58 -10.22 1.12 -9.01
N VAL A 59 -9.34 1.92 -9.61
CA VAL A 59 -7.97 2.12 -9.11
C VAL A 59 -8.00 2.81 -7.75
N LEU A 60 -8.82 3.85 -7.61
CA LEU A 60 -8.96 4.58 -6.34
C LEU A 60 -9.59 3.69 -5.26
N LYS A 61 -10.66 2.97 -5.59
CA LYS A 61 -11.34 2.05 -4.67
C LYS A 61 -10.40 0.96 -4.16
N LYS A 62 -9.65 0.33 -5.08
CA LYS A 62 -8.66 -0.69 -4.73
C LYS A 62 -7.52 -0.12 -3.89
N ALA A 63 -7.03 1.09 -4.19
CA ALA A 63 -6.04 1.77 -3.35
C ALA A 63 -6.54 1.93 -1.90
N LYS A 64 -7.79 2.38 -1.73
CA LYS A 64 -8.40 2.55 -0.39
C LYS A 64 -8.56 1.21 0.34
N GLN A 65 -8.98 0.15 -0.35
CA GLN A 65 -9.09 -1.20 0.23
C GLN A 65 -7.74 -1.78 0.66
N MET A 66 -6.66 -1.41 -0.04
CA MET A 66 -5.29 -1.78 0.32
C MET A 66 -4.70 -0.91 1.46
N GLY A 67 -5.45 0.07 1.96
CA GLY A 67 -5.06 0.90 3.10
C GLY A 67 -4.30 2.18 2.74
N PHE A 68 -4.22 2.57 1.46
CA PHE A 68 -3.55 3.82 1.09
C PHE A 68 -4.33 5.05 1.58
N SER A 69 -3.61 5.99 2.19
CA SER A 69 -4.14 7.31 2.54
C SER A 69 -4.27 8.21 1.30
N ASP A 70 -5.16 9.20 1.37
CA ASP A 70 -5.35 10.18 0.28
C ASP A 70 -4.04 10.94 0.02
N LYS A 71 -3.23 11.18 1.07
CA LYS A 71 -1.88 11.75 0.98
C LYS A 71 -0.91 10.89 0.18
N GLN A 72 -0.86 9.57 0.44
CA GLN A 72 0.02 8.66 -0.30
C GLN A 72 -0.38 8.54 -1.76
N ILE A 73 -1.68 8.48 -2.04
CA ILE A 73 -2.20 8.44 -3.42
C ILE A 73 -1.84 9.73 -4.14
N GLY A 74 -2.07 10.89 -3.49
CA GLY A 74 -1.72 12.21 -4.04
C GLY A 74 -0.24 12.30 -4.39
N ALA A 75 0.64 11.87 -3.48
CA ALA A 75 2.08 11.83 -3.74
C ALA A 75 2.44 10.94 -4.94
N ALA A 76 1.84 9.75 -5.06
CA ALA A 76 2.11 8.83 -6.17
C ALA A 76 1.70 9.40 -7.54
N ILE A 77 0.51 10.02 -7.63
CA ILE A 77 -0.03 10.56 -8.89
C ILE A 77 0.35 12.04 -9.13
N LYS A 78 1.27 12.60 -8.34
CA LYS A 78 1.70 14.01 -8.40
C LYS A 78 0.55 15.02 -8.27
N SER A 79 -0.39 14.72 -7.37
CA SER A 79 -1.53 15.56 -7.03
C SER A 79 -1.53 15.92 -5.54
N THR A 80 -2.51 16.71 -5.10
CA THR A 80 -2.67 17.07 -3.69
C THR A 80 -3.60 16.09 -2.97
N GLU A 81 -3.40 15.92 -1.67
CA GLU A 81 -4.30 15.14 -0.81
C GLU A 81 -5.76 15.62 -0.94
N LEU A 82 -5.98 16.94 -0.99
CA LEU A 82 -7.30 17.54 -1.12
C LEU A 82 -7.98 17.17 -2.45
N ALA A 83 -7.23 17.16 -3.56
CA ALA A 83 -7.77 16.77 -4.85
C ALA A 83 -8.18 15.28 -4.87
N VAL A 84 -7.36 14.40 -4.30
CA VAL A 84 -7.69 12.98 -4.16
C VAL A 84 -8.93 12.79 -3.27
N ARG A 85 -9.03 13.53 -2.17
CA ARG A 85 -10.19 13.48 -1.29
C ARG A 85 -11.48 13.88 -1.99
N LYS A 86 -11.47 15.00 -2.74
CA LYS A 86 -12.64 15.44 -3.54
C LYS A 86 -13.07 14.39 -4.55
N LEU A 87 -12.13 13.84 -5.32
CA LEU A 87 -12.41 12.79 -6.28
C LEU A 87 -12.98 11.52 -5.60
N ARG A 88 -12.44 11.15 -4.44
CA ARG A 88 -12.93 10.03 -3.64
C ARG A 88 -14.38 10.24 -3.21
N GLU A 89 -14.73 11.47 -2.82
CA GLU A 89 -16.10 11.87 -2.44
C GLU A 89 -17.04 11.91 -3.65
N GLU A 90 -16.61 12.44 -4.80
CA GLU A 90 -17.36 12.42 -6.08
C GLU A 90 -17.68 10.98 -6.53
N TYR A 91 -16.75 10.06 -6.32
CA TYR A 91 -16.93 8.64 -6.56
C TYR A 91 -17.70 7.90 -5.46
N ASN A 92 -18.18 8.58 -4.42
CA ASN A 92 -18.86 7.98 -3.28
C ASN A 92 -18.06 6.85 -2.61
N ILE A 93 -16.73 6.93 -2.63
CA ILE A 93 -15.84 5.97 -1.98
C ILE A 93 -15.65 6.40 -0.52
N THR A 94 -16.44 5.84 0.38
CA THR A 94 -16.40 6.13 1.81
C THR A 94 -16.09 4.87 2.62
N PRO A 95 -15.45 5.01 3.80
CA PRO A 95 -15.26 3.87 4.69
C PRO A 95 -16.59 3.41 5.29
N PHE A 96 -16.64 2.16 5.72
CA PHE A 96 -17.77 1.60 6.45
C PHE A 96 -17.34 1.28 7.88
N VAL A 97 -18.24 1.52 8.83
CA VAL A 97 -18.09 1.06 10.21
C VAL A 97 -18.60 -0.38 10.29
N LYS A 98 -17.80 -1.27 10.89
CA LYS A 98 -18.15 -2.68 11.11
C LYS A 98 -18.13 -2.95 12.61
N GLN A 99 -19.13 -3.67 13.11
CA GLN A 99 -19.17 -4.16 14.48
C GLN A 99 -18.33 -5.44 14.60
N ILE A 100 -17.76 -5.66 15.78
CA ILE A 100 -17.11 -6.92 16.15
C ILE A 100 -18.12 -7.70 16.99
N ASP A 101 -18.67 -8.77 16.44
CA ASP A 101 -19.76 -9.58 17.00
C ASP A 101 -19.28 -10.92 17.58
N THR A 102 -17.98 -11.22 17.52
CA THR A 102 -17.31 -12.46 18.03
C THR A 102 -17.79 -13.77 17.39
N VAL A 103 -18.91 -13.77 16.67
CA VAL A 103 -19.46 -14.87 15.88
C VAL A 103 -19.63 -14.38 14.43
N ALA A 104 -18.77 -14.86 13.54
CA ALA A 104 -18.61 -14.35 12.18
C ALA A 104 -19.81 -14.60 11.25
#